data_AF-A0A1H6YK26-F1
#
_entry.id   AF-A0A1H6YK26-F1
#
_cell.length_a   1.000
_cell.length_b   1.000
_cell.length_c   1.000
_cell.angle_alpha   90.00
_cell.angle_beta   90.00
_cell.angle_gamma   90.00
#
_symmetry.space_group_name_H-M   'P 1'
#
loop_
_entity.id
_entity.type
_entity.pdbx_description
1 polymer ?
#
loop_
_entity_poly.entity_id
_entity_poly.type
_entity_poly.pdbx_seq_one_letter_code
_entity_poly.pdbx_strand_id
1 'polypeptide(L)'
;MDSYLHYKTIIMFKFIELPNSELAKISRIRRQSPTDTLQIHNLIGGEESQDLSFPHATFTLGLDELKNIKSPVPHRTGTRVIETSSSKFNFIYDLNNTAEGSEPQMYQDKLFVKSYETAFKTILNQDTENQSIQVRTLRIPALHIDALWLHDAKSPAKDKFVPVRSQGLFNNNSFYNRKDFFSILKRTAIDYNIDDDLMGG
;
A
#
# COMPACT_ATOMS: atom_id res chain seq x y z
N MET A 1 -15.30 -36.07 -26.56
CA MET A 1 -14.80 -34.70 -26.81
C MET A 1 -15.01 -33.95 -25.52
N ASP A 2 -13.94 -33.88 -24.73
CA ASP A 2 -13.95 -33.47 -23.33
C ASP A 2 -14.13 -31.96 -23.16
N SER A 3 -15.14 -31.59 -22.39
CA SER A 3 -15.37 -30.23 -21.90
C SER A 3 -14.41 -29.94 -20.75
N TYR A 4 -13.31 -29.23 -21.04
CA TYR A 4 -12.45 -28.67 -20.00
C TYR A 4 -13.14 -27.46 -19.34
N LEU A 5 -13.77 -27.71 -18.19
CA LEU A 5 -14.12 -26.66 -17.23
C LEU A 5 -12.83 -25.93 -16.82
N HIS A 6 -12.68 -24.69 -17.27
CA HIS A 6 -11.74 -23.75 -16.69
C HIS A 6 -12.22 -23.43 -15.27
N TYR A 7 -11.64 -24.10 -14.27
CA TYR A 7 -11.74 -23.64 -12.90
C TYR A 7 -10.98 -22.32 -12.81
N LYS A 8 -11.72 -21.22 -12.78
CA LYS A 8 -11.18 -19.90 -12.46
C LYS A 8 -10.74 -19.96 -11.00
N THR A 9 -9.46 -20.17 -10.77
CA THR A 9 -8.86 -20.17 -9.43
C THR A 9 -9.28 -18.89 -8.72
N ILE A 10 -10.05 -19.02 -7.64
CA ILE A 10 -10.43 -17.88 -6.81
C ILE A 10 -9.18 -17.50 -6.03
N ILE A 11 -8.57 -16.38 -6.41
CA ILE A 11 -7.43 -15.82 -5.68
C ILE A 11 -7.92 -15.38 -4.30
N MET A 12 -7.40 -16.01 -3.25
CA MET A 12 -7.79 -15.70 -1.87
C MET A 12 -6.68 -14.88 -1.20
N PHE A 13 -6.75 -13.55 -1.34
CA PHE A 13 -5.90 -12.64 -0.58
C PHE A 13 -6.35 -12.59 0.88
N LYS A 14 -5.39 -12.65 1.80
CA LYS A 14 -5.67 -12.48 3.23
C LYS A 14 -5.53 -10.99 3.61
N PHE A 15 -6.66 -10.37 3.92
CA PHE A 15 -6.75 -9.04 4.54
C PHE A 15 -6.84 -9.16 6.07
N ILE A 16 -6.57 -8.07 6.79
CA ILE A 16 -6.65 -8.04 8.27
C ILE A 16 -7.98 -7.44 8.71
N GLU A 17 -8.57 -7.90 9.81
CA GLU A 17 -9.78 -7.27 10.35
C GLU A 17 -9.44 -5.94 11.05
N LEU A 18 -10.32 -4.94 10.90
CA LEU A 18 -10.17 -3.64 11.58
C LEU A 18 -10.96 -3.64 12.90
N PRO A 19 -10.33 -3.27 14.03
CA PRO A 19 -11.05 -3.04 15.28
C PRO A 19 -12.03 -1.86 15.17
N ASN A 20 -13.14 -1.90 15.93
CA ASN A 20 -14.14 -0.82 15.96
C ASN A 20 -13.56 0.56 16.34
N SER A 21 -12.52 0.59 17.19
CA SER A 21 -11.83 1.82 17.56
C SER A 21 -11.17 2.51 16.35
N GLU A 22 -10.61 1.75 15.42
CA GLU A 22 -9.99 2.27 14.20
C GLU A 22 -11.05 2.78 13.20
N LEU A 23 -12.17 2.07 13.08
CA LEU A 23 -13.31 2.52 12.28
C LEU A 23 -13.87 3.86 12.77
N ALA A 24 -13.91 4.06 14.10
CA ALA A 24 -14.34 5.31 14.70
C ALA A 24 -13.38 6.47 14.39
N LYS A 25 -12.05 6.22 14.38
CA LYS A 25 -11.05 7.22 14.01
C LYS A 25 -11.20 7.67 12.54
N ILE A 26 -11.36 6.72 11.62
CA ILE A 26 -11.59 7.02 10.19
C ILE A 26 -12.86 7.88 10.03
N SER A 27 -13.95 7.49 10.70
CA SER A 27 -15.21 8.24 10.68
C SER A 27 -15.07 9.67 11.19
N ARG A 28 -14.23 9.90 12.21
CA ARG A 28 -13.95 11.23 12.76
C ARG A 28 -13.22 12.11 11.75
N ILE A 29 -12.15 11.60 11.13
CA ILE A 29 -11.37 12.35 10.13
C ILE A 29 -12.22 12.68 8.91
N ARG A 30 -13.08 11.75 8.47
CA ARG A 30 -14.01 11.99 7.37
C ARG A 30 -14.93 13.18 7.65
N ARG A 31 -15.44 13.32 8.89
CA ARG A 31 -16.29 14.47 9.28
C ARG A 31 -15.52 15.79 9.37
N GLN A 32 -14.21 15.72 9.61
CA GLN A 32 -13.35 16.89 9.79
C GLN A 32 -12.69 17.37 8.49
N SER A 33 -12.70 16.55 7.43
CA SER A 33 -12.09 16.88 6.15
C SER A 33 -13.06 17.68 5.28
N PRO A 34 -12.81 18.99 5.04
CA PRO A 34 -13.65 19.80 4.17
C PRO A 34 -13.20 19.58 2.72
N THR A 35 -13.55 18.44 2.13
CA THR A 35 -13.28 18.18 0.72
C THR A 35 -14.54 18.48 -0.07
N ASP A 36 -14.57 19.65 -0.73
CA ASP A 36 -15.45 20.10 -1.83
C ASP A 36 -16.69 19.23 -2.12
N THR A 37 -17.63 19.22 -1.17
CA THR A 37 -18.96 18.61 -1.35
C THR A 37 -19.96 19.66 -1.84
N LEU A 38 -19.50 20.57 -2.69
CA LEU A 38 -20.33 21.52 -3.43
C LEU A 38 -20.58 21.08 -4.88
N GLN A 39 -20.73 19.79 -5.13
CA GLN A 39 -21.66 19.20 -6.12
C GLN A 39 -21.95 17.81 -5.56
N ILE A 40 -23.10 17.47 -4.97
CA ILE A 40 -24.44 17.44 -5.54
C ILE A 40 -25.42 17.48 -4.35
N HIS A 41 -26.29 18.48 -4.27
CA HIS A 41 -27.48 18.35 -3.43
C HIS A 41 -28.51 17.46 -4.13
N ASN A 42 -28.93 16.41 -3.43
CA ASN A 42 -30.25 15.77 -3.47
C ASN A 42 -30.99 15.75 -4.82
N LEU A 43 -30.93 14.60 -5.49
CA LEU A 43 -32.07 14.07 -6.23
C LEU A 43 -32.23 12.58 -5.85
N ILE A 44 -33.13 12.34 -4.90
CA ILE A 44 -33.95 11.12 -4.77
C ILE A 44 -33.19 9.79 -4.65
N GLY A 45 -33.02 9.32 -3.41
CA GLY A 45 -32.99 7.89 -3.09
C GLY A 45 -31.81 7.07 -3.61
N GLY A 46 -30.76 6.98 -2.80
CA GLY A 46 -29.68 6.00 -2.99
C GLY A 46 -28.48 6.40 -2.15
N GLU A 47 -28.37 5.84 -0.95
CA GLU A 47 -27.09 5.83 -0.24
C GLU A 47 -26.11 5.04 -1.12
N GLU A 48 -25.23 5.71 -1.87
CA GLU A 48 -24.01 5.04 -2.32
C GLU A 48 -23.22 4.71 -1.06
N SER A 49 -23.33 3.46 -0.61
CA SER A 49 -22.56 2.94 0.51
C SER A 49 -21.07 3.08 0.18
N GLN A 50 -20.41 4.03 0.85
CA GLN A 50 -18.96 4.12 0.80
C GLN A 50 -18.41 2.96 1.63
N ASP A 51 -17.90 1.95 0.94
CA ASP A 51 -17.40 0.73 1.56
C ASP A 51 -15.93 0.89 1.91
N LEU A 52 -15.63 0.83 3.22
CA LEU A 52 -14.26 0.65 3.71
C LEU A 52 -13.78 -0.74 3.28
N SER A 53 -12.79 -0.75 2.41
CA SER A 53 -12.36 -1.94 1.70
C SER A 53 -10.88 -2.21 1.93
N PHE A 54 -10.54 -3.49 2.02
CA PHE A 54 -9.18 -4.02 1.95
C PHE A 54 -8.14 -3.51 2.98
N PRO A 55 -8.43 -3.58 4.29
CA PRO A 55 -7.41 -3.38 5.33
C PRO A 55 -6.22 -4.34 5.18
N HIS A 56 -5.01 -3.79 5.17
CA HIS A 56 -3.78 -4.57 5.09
C HIS A 56 -2.63 -3.92 5.86
N ALA A 57 -1.66 -4.74 6.26
CA ALA A 57 -0.59 -4.27 7.13
C ALA A 57 0.40 -3.35 6.39
N THR A 58 0.78 -2.26 7.06
CA THR A 58 1.80 -1.31 6.61
C THR A 58 3.11 -1.58 7.34
N PHE A 59 4.19 -1.60 6.59
CA PHE A 59 5.55 -1.78 7.06
C PHE A 59 6.40 -0.60 6.65
N THR A 60 7.35 -0.23 7.49
CA THR A 60 8.34 0.81 7.21
C THR A 60 9.74 0.22 7.27
N LEU A 61 10.62 0.71 6.40
CA LEU A 61 12.04 0.39 6.41
C LEU A 61 12.85 1.69 6.48
N GLY A 62 13.81 1.74 7.40
CA GLY A 62 14.72 2.87 7.57
C GLY A 62 15.86 2.87 6.55
N LEU A 63 16.47 4.05 6.34
CA LEU A 63 17.61 4.18 5.43
C LEU A 63 18.84 3.43 5.94
N ASP A 64 19.08 3.45 7.26
CA ASP A 64 20.23 2.76 7.88
C ASP A 64 20.16 1.25 7.73
N GLU A 65 18.95 0.70 7.75
CA GLU A 65 18.69 -0.74 7.59
C GLU A 65 18.99 -1.19 6.15
N LEU A 66 18.79 -0.31 5.17
CA LEU A 66 19.16 -0.54 3.77
C LEU A 66 20.67 -0.52 3.56
N LYS A 67 21.39 0.36 4.26
CA LYS A 67 22.85 0.52 4.15
C LYS A 67 23.60 -0.65 4.79
N ASN A 68 23.24 -1.00 6.02
CA ASN A 68 24.10 -1.78 6.91
C ASN A 68 23.78 -3.28 6.97
N ILE A 69 22.61 -3.71 6.47
CA ILE A 69 22.14 -5.10 6.62
C ILE A 69 22.14 -5.79 5.25
N LYS A 70 22.68 -7.02 5.19
CA LYS A 70 22.63 -7.86 3.97
C LYS A 70 21.20 -8.20 3.55
N SER A 71 20.28 -8.27 4.50
CA SER A 71 18.85 -8.53 4.29
C SER A 71 18.02 -7.61 5.20
N PRO A 72 17.61 -6.43 4.72
CA PRO A 72 16.78 -5.51 5.51
C PRO A 72 15.45 -6.16 5.90
N VAL A 73 14.98 -5.87 7.12
CA VAL A 73 13.74 -6.40 7.67
C VAL A 73 12.79 -5.24 7.94
N PRO A 74 11.74 -5.05 7.11
CA PRO A 74 10.74 -4.03 7.36
C PRO A 74 9.97 -4.27 8.66
N HIS A 75 9.67 -3.21 9.40
CA HIS A 75 8.92 -3.25 10.66
C HIS A 75 7.45 -2.91 10.43
N ARG A 76 6.53 -3.63 11.07
CA ARG A 76 5.10 -3.31 10.97
C ARG A 76 4.83 -2.01 11.72
N THR A 77 4.37 -0.99 11.01
CA THR A 77 4.10 0.35 11.55
C THR A 77 2.63 0.70 11.60
N GLY A 78 1.77 -0.05 10.90
CA GLY A 78 0.36 0.28 10.88
C GLY A 78 -0.51 -0.64 10.04
N THR A 79 -1.65 -0.09 9.66
CA THR A 79 -2.64 -0.68 8.77
C THR A 79 -3.08 0.37 7.77
N ARG A 80 -3.05 0.04 6.48
CA ARG A 80 -3.62 0.87 5.42
C ARG A 80 -5.03 0.39 5.08
N VAL A 81 -5.96 1.32 4.98
CA VAL A 81 -7.37 1.10 4.64
C VAL A 81 -7.71 1.91 3.41
N ILE A 82 -8.49 1.34 2.50
CA ILE A 82 -8.90 2.00 1.27
C ILE A 82 -10.39 2.25 1.36
N GLU A 83 -10.81 3.49 1.19
CA GLU A 83 -12.23 3.81 1.06
C GLU A 83 -12.61 3.83 -0.40
N THR A 84 -13.69 3.13 -0.72
CA THR A 84 -14.21 3.04 -2.07
C THR A 84 -15.64 3.55 -2.18
N SER A 85 -15.96 4.12 -3.33
CA SER A 85 -17.34 4.38 -3.75
C SER A 85 -17.48 3.85 -5.17
N SER A 86 -18.53 3.08 -5.43
CA SER A 86 -18.80 2.53 -6.76
C SER A 86 -17.57 1.85 -7.39
N SER A 87 -16.85 1.08 -6.57
CA SER A 87 -15.62 0.33 -6.90
C SER A 87 -14.41 1.17 -7.32
N LYS A 88 -14.40 2.48 -7.08
CA LYS A 88 -13.26 3.38 -7.28
C LYS A 88 -12.64 3.77 -5.95
N PHE A 89 -11.33 3.93 -5.93
CA PHE A 89 -10.61 4.36 -4.72
C PHE A 89 -10.78 5.87 -4.57
N ASN A 90 -11.26 6.31 -3.41
CA ASN A 90 -11.45 7.73 -3.11
C ASN A 90 -10.39 8.24 -2.16
N PHE A 91 -10.23 7.54 -1.04
CA PHE A 91 -9.31 7.91 0.02
C PHE A 91 -8.52 6.69 0.47
N ILE A 92 -7.31 6.96 0.93
CA ILE A 92 -6.46 5.96 1.57
C ILE A 92 -6.15 6.48 2.98
N TYR A 93 -6.33 5.64 3.98
CA TYR A 93 -6.03 5.95 5.37
C TYR A 93 -4.89 5.06 5.88
N ASP A 94 -3.87 5.67 6.47
CA ASP A 94 -2.84 4.96 7.23
C ASP A 94 -3.14 5.12 8.73
N LEU A 95 -3.43 4.00 9.37
CA LEU A 95 -3.61 3.86 10.82
C LEU A 95 -2.28 3.45 11.43
N ASN A 96 -1.64 4.33 12.20
CA ASN A 96 -0.35 4.06 12.82
C ASN A 96 -0.53 3.25 14.11
N ASN A 97 0.32 2.23 14.30
CA ASN A 97 0.32 1.38 15.49
C ASN A 97 1.23 1.91 16.63
N THR A 98 2.01 2.96 16.38
CA THR A 98 3.15 3.32 17.23
C THR A 98 2.83 4.26 18.39
N ALA A 99 1.64 4.86 18.46
CA ALA A 99 1.24 5.64 19.62
C ALA A 99 -0.29 5.64 19.79
N GLU A 100 -0.73 5.28 21.00
CA GLU A 100 -2.10 5.50 21.45
C GLU A 100 -2.41 7.00 21.32
N GLY A 101 -3.44 7.35 20.54
CA GLY A 101 -3.79 8.75 20.24
C GLY A 101 -3.16 9.36 18.99
N SER A 102 -2.38 8.61 18.20
CA SER A 102 -1.97 9.11 16.88
C SER A 102 -3.17 9.19 15.92
N GLU A 103 -3.38 10.38 15.34
CA GLU A 103 -4.40 10.60 14.32
C GLU A 103 -4.01 9.87 13.02
N PRO A 104 -4.94 9.15 12.38
CA PRO A 104 -4.69 8.56 11.08
C PRO A 104 -4.25 9.57 10.02
N GLN A 105 -3.38 9.13 9.12
CA GLN A 105 -3.00 9.93 7.96
C GLN A 105 -3.94 9.63 6.79
N MET A 106 -4.60 10.65 6.24
CA MET A 106 -5.45 10.52 5.04
C MET A 106 -4.70 11.00 3.78
N TYR A 107 -4.76 10.21 2.72
CA TYR A 107 -4.30 10.58 1.39
C TYR A 107 -5.49 10.82 0.47
N GLN A 108 -5.57 12.04 -0.05
CA GLN A 108 -6.59 12.50 -1.02
C GLN A 108 -5.97 13.01 -2.33
N ASP A 109 -4.65 12.89 -2.48
CA ASP A 109 -3.95 13.22 -3.72
C ASP A 109 -4.43 12.28 -4.83
N LYS A 110 -5.07 12.86 -5.87
CA LYS A 110 -5.66 12.11 -6.98
C LYS A 110 -4.64 11.26 -7.74
N LEU A 111 -3.40 11.72 -7.89
CA LEU A 111 -2.34 10.97 -8.59
C LEU A 111 -1.89 9.79 -7.74
N PHE A 112 -1.70 9.99 -6.45
CA PHE A 112 -1.34 8.92 -5.53
C PHE A 112 -2.43 7.85 -5.44
N VAL A 113 -3.69 8.27 -5.21
CA VAL A 113 -4.83 7.35 -5.11
C VAL A 113 -5.01 6.55 -6.42
N LYS A 114 -4.91 7.20 -7.58
CA LYS A 114 -5.00 6.52 -8.89
C LYS A 114 -3.82 5.57 -9.13
N SER A 115 -2.60 5.96 -8.76
CA SER A 115 -1.44 5.06 -8.85
C SER A 115 -1.65 3.83 -7.97
N TYR A 116 -2.14 4.05 -6.74
CA TYR A 116 -2.42 2.97 -5.80
C TYR A 116 -3.49 2.00 -6.32
N GLU A 117 -4.59 2.53 -6.87
CA GLU A 117 -5.63 1.72 -7.52
C GLU A 117 -5.06 0.89 -8.68
N THR A 118 -4.17 1.48 -9.47
CA THR A 118 -3.52 0.78 -10.59
C THR A 118 -2.62 -0.34 -10.09
N ALA A 119 -1.76 -0.08 -9.11
CA ALA A 119 -0.94 -1.11 -8.47
C ALA A 119 -1.79 -2.21 -7.85
N PHE A 120 -2.91 -1.86 -7.22
CA PHE A 120 -3.82 -2.82 -6.61
C PHE A 120 -4.47 -3.72 -7.67
N LYS A 121 -4.94 -3.15 -8.78
CA LYS A 121 -5.43 -3.93 -9.93
C LYS A 121 -4.36 -4.84 -10.52
N THR A 122 -3.11 -4.36 -10.62
CA THR A 122 -1.97 -5.17 -11.08
C THR A 122 -1.76 -6.41 -10.20
N ILE A 123 -1.85 -6.28 -8.87
CA ILE A 123 -1.71 -7.44 -7.98
C ILE A 123 -2.91 -8.38 -8.04
N LEU A 124 -4.13 -7.85 -8.18
CA LEU A 124 -5.35 -8.67 -8.27
C LEU A 124 -5.39 -9.52 -9.55
N ASN A 125 -4.79 -9.02 -10.64
CA ASN A 125 -4.71 -9.73 -11.91
C ASN A 125 -3.57 -10.75 -11.96
N GLN A 126 -2.75 -10.83 -10.92
CA GLN A 126 -1.68 -11.81 -10.88
C GLN A 126 -2.26 -13.20 -10.60
N ASP A 127 -1.90 -14.18 -11.43
CA ASP A 127 -2.19 -15.56 -11.10
C ASP A 127 -1.30 -15.99 -9.92
N THR A 128 -1.96 -16.39 -8.83
CA THR A 128 -1.30 -16.84 -7.61
C THR A 128 -1.82 -18.25 -7.35
N GLU A 129 -1.09 -19.24 -7.86
CA GLU A 129 -1.41 -20.66 -7.68
C GLU A 129 -1.57 -20.99 -6.19
N ASN A 130 -2.81 -21.16 -5.69
CA ASN A 130 -3.19 -21.72 -4.38
C ASN A 130 -2.31 -21.33 -3.17
N GLN A 131 -1.70 -20.14 -3.19
CA GLN A 131 -0.78 -19.65 -2.17
C GLN A 131 -1.51 -18.63 -1.30
N SER A 132 -1.32 -18.75 0.02
CA SER A 132 -1.83 -17.79 1.01
C SER A 132 -1.00 -16.51 0.95
N ILE A 133 -1.19 -15.71 -0.09
CA ILE A 133 -0.48 -14.45 -0.29
C ILE A 133 -1.15 -13.36 0.54
N GLN A 134 -0.34 -12.61 1.26
CA GLN A 134 -0.76 -11.45 2.03
C GLN A 134 -0.37 -10.19 1.27
N VAL A 135 -1.35 -9.30 1.07
CA VAL A 135 -1.06 -7.95 0.59
C VAL A 135 -0.57 -7.14 1.79
N ARG A 136 0.52 -6.41 1.59
CA ARG A 136 1.12 -5.50 2.56
C ARG A 136 1.51 -4.20 1.85
N THR A 137 1.70 -3.15 2.61
CA THR A 137 2.34 -1.92 2.13
C THR A 137 3.75 -1.85 2.71
N LEU A 138 4.74 -1.49 1.88
CA LEU A 138 6.09 -1.16 2.30
C LEU A 138 6.36 0.32 2.04
N ARG A 139 6.83 1.03 3.07
CA ARG A 139 7.20 2.45 3.03
C ARG A 139 8.69 2.60 3.29
N ILE A 140 9.37 3.41 2.48
CA ILE A 140 10.73 3.90 2.77
C ILE A 140 10.66 5.43 2.78
N PRO A 141 10.33 6.05 3.94
CA PRO A 141 10.05 7.47 4.03
C PRO A 141 11.20 8.35 3.53
N ALA A 142 12.44 8.02 3.89
CA ALA A 142 13.63 8.77 3.51
C ALA A 142 13.85 8.85 1.98
N LEU A 143 13.34 7.87 1.24
CA LEU A 143 13.43 7.84 -0.23
C LEU A 143 12.10 8.23 -0.90
N HIS A 144 11.09 8.62 -0.12
CA HIS A 144 9.73 8.89 -0.59
C HIS A 144 9.10 7.73 -1.39
N ILE A 145 9.38 6.49 -0.98
CA ILE A 145 8.89 5.29 -1.67
C ILE A 145 7.70 4.68 -0.93
N ASP A 146 6.65 4.35 -1.69
CA ASP A 146 5.56 3.46 -1.30
C ASP A 146 5.47 2.32 -2.31
N ALA A 147 5.33 1.09 -1.83
CA ALA A 147 5.12 -0.09 -2.66
C ALA A 147 4.08 -1.03 -2.04
N LEU A 148 3.27 -1.67 -2.89
CA LEU A 148 2.55 -2.87 -2.50
C LEU A 148 3.52 -4.04 -2.45
N TRP A 149 3.38 -4.86 -1.41
CA TRP A 149 4.21 -6.03 -1.16
C TRP A 149 3.30 -7.26 -1.10
N LEU A 150 3.45 -8.15 -2.07
CA LEU A 150 2.86 -9.47 -2.06
C LEU A 150 3.79 -10.41 -1.32
N HIS A 151 3.41 -10.70 -0.08
CA HIS A 151 4.19 -11.55 0.79
C HIS A 151 3.70 -12.99 0.78
N ASP A 152 4.61 -13.92 0.51
CA ASP A 152 4.36 -15.36 0.66
C ASP A 152 4.94 -15.84 1.99
N ALA A 153 4.05 -16.20 2.92
CA ALA A 153 4.43 -16.70 4.23
C ALA A 153 5.23 -18.02 4.18
N LYS A 154 5.06 -18.83 3.13
CA LYS A 154 5.79 -20.10 2.96
C LYS A 154 7.11 -19.91 2.23
N SER A 155 7.23 -18.88 1.40
CA SER A 155 8.43 -18.63 0.60
C SER A 155 8.72 -17.13 0.45
N PRO A 156 9.25 -16.46 1.49
CA PRO A 156 9.54 -15.03 1.45
C PRO A 156 10.51 -14.60 0.33
N ALA A 157 11.30 -15.53 -0.21
CA ALA A 157 12.15 -15.29 -1.38
C ALA A 157 11.35 -15.02 -2.66
N LYS A 158 10.08 -15.46 -2.73
CA LYS A 158 9.15 -15.25 -3.84
C LYS A 158 8.33 -13.96 -3.69
N ASP A 159 8.61 -13.17 -2.66
CA ASP A 159 7.94 -11.89 -2.44
C ASP A 159 8.09 -10.99 -3.68
N LYS A 160 6.98 -10.36 -4.04
CA LYS A 160 6.91 -9.40 -5.13
C LYS A 160 6.53 -8.02 -4.62
N PHE A 161 7.04 -7.01 -5.29
CA PHE A 161 6.85 -5.61 -4.95
C PHE A 161 6.30 -4.87 -6.17
N VAL A 162 5.32 -4.00 -5.94
CA VAL A 162 4.75 -3.10 -6.95
C VAL A 162 4.87 -1.66 -6.43
N PRO A 163 5.86 -0.89 -6.91
CA PRO A 163 6.04 0.49 -6.49
C PRO A 163 4.83 1.32 -6.89
N VAL A 164 4.26 2.06 -5.93
CA VAL A 164 3.16 2.99 -6.17
C VAL A 164 3.70 4.41 -6.38
N ARG A 165 4.73 4.75 -5.60
CA ARG A 165 5.43 6.04 -5.63
C ARG A 165 6.91 5.77 -5.42
N SER A 166 7.75 6.34 -6.27
CA SER A 166 9.19 6.05 -6.25
C SER A 166 10.11 7.17 -6.75
N GLN A 167 9.60 8.37 -7.05
CA GLN A 167 10.40 9.51 -7.53
C GLN A 167 11.37 9.18 -8.68
N GLY A 168 10.94 8.33 -9.62
CA GLY A 168 11.75 7.93 -10.78
C GLY A 168 12.72 6.76 -10.52
N LEU A 169 12.83 6.27 -9.28
CA LEU A 169 13.70 5.13 -8.97
C LEU A 169 13.18 3.81 -9.55
N PHE A 170 11.86 3.68 -9.66
CA PHE A 170 11.20 2.51 -10.22
C PHE A 170 10.16 2.90 -11.28
N ASN A 171 9.84 1.96 -12.15
CA ASN A 171 8.63 2.04 -12.95
C ASN A 171 7.44 1.73 -12.05
N ASN A 172 6.66 2.76 -11.71
CA ASN A 172 5.48 2.58 -10.87
C ASN A 172 4.51 1.58 -11.51
N ASN A 173 3.78 0.85 -10.68
CA ASN A 173 2.77 -0.15 -11.03
C ASN A 173 3.33 -1.39 -11.77
N SER A 174 4.64 -1.57 -11.79
CA SER A 174 5.32 -2.75 -12.36
C SER A 174 5.78 -3.72 -11.26
N PHE A 175 5.88 -5.02 -11.60
CA PHE A 175 6.38 -6.03 -10.68
C PHE A 175 7.90 -6.06 -10.59
N TYR A 176 8.39 -6.14 -9.36
CA TYR A 176 9.78 -6.42 -9.03
C TYR A 176 9.84 -7.61 -8.10
N ASN A 177 10.78 -8.53 -8.34
CA ASN A 177 11.09 -9.55 -7.35
C ASN A 177 11.88 -8.93 -6.18
N ARG A 178 11.90 -9.64 -5.05
CA ARG A 178 12.62 -9.21 -3.84
C ARG A 178 14.07 -8.79 -4.11
N LYS A 179 14.83 -9.60 -4.86
CA LYS A 179 16.26 -9.35 -5.08
C LYS A 179 16.48 -8.03 -5.83
N ASP A 180 15.78 -7.83 -6.93
CA ASP A 180 15.93 -6.65 -7.77
C ASP A 180 15.45 -5.41 -7.02
N PHE A 181 14.29 -5.48 -6.37
CA PHE A 181 13.74 -4.37 -5.61
C PHE A 181 14.70 -3.88 -4.51
N PHE A 182 15.19 -4.78 -3.66
CA PHE A 182 16.12 -4.40 -2.58
C PHE A 182 17.51 -4.01 -3.08
N SER A 183 17.97 -4.56 -4.21
CA SER A 183 19.25 -4.14 -4.80
C SER A 183 19.23 -2.68 -5.25
N ILE A 184 18.13 -2.24 -5.86
CA ILE A 184 17.93 -0.85 -6.29
C ILE A 184 17.83 0.07 -5.07
N LEU A 185 17.05 -0.31 -4.06
CA LEU A 185 16.94 0.45 -2.81
C LEU A 185 18.30 0.61 -2.12
N LYS A 186 19.07 -0.48 -2.04
CA LYS A 186 20.38 -0.45 -1.38
C LYS A 186 21.37 0.48 -2.09
N ARG A 187 21.44 0.41 -3.43
CA ARG A 187 22.30 1.30 -4.22
C ARG A 187 21.94 2.77 -3.95
N THR A 188 20.64 3.07 -4.05
CA THR A 188 20.12 4.43 -3.81
C THR A 188 20.41 4.91 -2.39
N ALA A 189 20.27 4.04 -1.40
CA ALA A 189 20.53 4.39 0.00
C ALA A 189 22.02 4.71 0.25
N ILE A 190 22.93 4.04 -0.44
CA ILE A 190 24.37 4.34 -0.38
C ILE A 190 24.64 5.71 -1.01
N ASP A 191 24.10 5.94 -2.21
CA ASP A 191 24.31 7.19 -2.96
C ASP A 191 23.71 8.41 -2.23
N TYR A 192 22.57 8.24 -1.55
CA TYR A 192 21.91 9.30 -0.78
C TYR A 192 22.81 9.94 0.30
N ASN A 193 23.80 9.21 0.84
CA ASN A 193 24.70 9.75 1.86
C ASN A 193 25.79 10.66 1.27
N ILE A 194 26.14 10.46 -0.01
CA ILE A 194 27.22 11.22 -0.67
C ILE A 194 26.76 12.65 -0.93
N ASP A 195 25.48 12.85 -1.27
CA ASP A 195 24.94 14.18 -1.54
C ASP A 195 24.69 15.01 -0.26
N ASP A 196 24.37 14.37 0.87
CA ASP A 196 24.15 15.05 2.15
C ASP A 196 25.48 15.52 2.79
N ASP A 197 26.54 14.70 2.69
CA ASP A 197 27.89 15.05 3.17
C ASP A 197 28.54 16.20 2.37
N LEU A 198 28.03 16.53 1.18
CA LEU A 198 28.53 17.62 0.33
C LEU A 198 27.79 18.95 0.53
N MET A 199 26.75 18.99 1.37
CA MET A 199 25.94 20.19 1.62
C MET A 199 26.25 20.89 2.96
N GLY A 200 27.30 20.43 3.66
CA GLY A 200 27.81 21.05 4.89
C GLY A 200 29.21 21.62 4.74
N GLY A 201 29.30 22.86 4.28
CA GLY A 201 30.50 23.72 4.36
C GLY A 201 30.23 24.96 5.21
#